data_AF-A0A920WMS6-F1
#
_entry.id   AF-A0A920WMS6-F1
#
_cell.length_a   1.000
_cell.length_b   1.000
_cell.length_c   1.000
_cell.angle_alpha   90.00
_cell.angle_beta   90.00
_cell.angle_gamma   90.00
#
_symmetry.space_group_name_H-M   'P 1'
#
loop_
_entity.id
_entity.type
_entity.pdbx_description
1 polymer ?
#
loop_
_entity_poly.entity_id
_entity_poly.type
_entity_poly.pdbx_seq_one_letter_code
_entity_poly.pdbx_strand_id
1 'polypeptide(L)'
;MADRPAEPDGVVVIDKEAGWTSHDVVARSRGVLGTRKVGHSGTLDPDATGVLVLGVGRATRLLRFLTALPKEYTGRVILGTETSTLDASGEVTAVHDMSALWIRTR
;
A
#
# COMPACT_ATOMS: atom_id res chain seq x y z
N MET A 1 -36.67 20.80 4.26
CA MET A 1 -35.81 19.60 4.37
C MET A 1 -34.54 19.92 3.60
N ALA A 2 -33.49 20.36 4.29
CA ALA A 2 -32.28 20.83 3.62
C ALA A 2 -31.63 19.69 2.83
N ASP A 3 -31.29 19.97 1.58
CA ASP A 3 -30.54 19.07 0.71
C ASP A 3 -29.19 18.77 1.39
N ARG A 4 -29.05 17.56 1.95
CA ARG A 4 -27.76 17.14 2.49
C ARG A 4 -26.84 16.97 1.29
N PRO A 5 -25.64 17.58 1.27
CA PRO A 5 -24.70 17.33 0.20
C PRO A 5 -24.53 15.81 0.04
N ALA A 6 -24.63 15.34 -1.21
CA ALA A 6 -24.52 13.93 -1.51
C ALA A 6 -23.23 13.36 -0.91
N GLU A 7 -23.33 12.18 -0.28
CA GLU A 7 -22.12 11.49 0.22
C GLU A 7 -21.13 11.30 -0.93
N PRO A 8 -19.82 11.51 -0.71
CA PRO A 8 -18.84 11.41 -1.77
C PRO A 8 -18.76 9.97 -2.28
N ASP A 9 -18.75 9.82 -3.60
CA ASP A 9 -18.56 8.57 -4.31
C ASP A 9 -17.42 8.75 -5.30
N GLY A 10 -16.42 7.86 -5.28
CA GLY A 10 -15.31 7.97 -6.22
C GLY A 10 -14.10 7.14 -5.87
N VAL A 11 -13.04 7.32 -6.67
CA VAL A 11 -11.74 6.71 -6.46
C VAL A 11 -10.76 7.81 -6.08
N VAL A 12 -9.95 7.56 -5.05
CA VAL A 12 -8.87 8.45 -4.61
C VAL A 12 -7.56 7.72 -4.78
N VAL A 13 -6.61 8.35 -5.47
CA VAL A 13 -5.25 7.83 -5.61
C VAL A 13 -4.38 8.57 -4.60
N ILE A 14 -3.83 7.83 -3.65
CA ILE A 14 -2.98 8.37 -2.58
C ILE A 14 -1.55 7.93 -2.84
N ASP A 15 -0.62 8.88 -2.74
CA ASP A 15 0.79 8.55 -2.53
C ASP A 15 1.00 8.31 -1.04
N LYS A 16 1.11 7.04 -0.65
CA LYS A 16 1.23 6.62 0.75
C LYS A 16 2.64 6.91 1.25
N GLU A 17 2.75 7.61 2.37
CA GLU A 17 4.02 7.79 3.07
C GLU A 17 4.47 6.50 3.79
N ALA A 18 5.78 6.39 4.03
CA ALA A 18 6.34 5.32 4.85
C ALA A 18 5.89 5.46 6.32
N GLY A 19 5.83 4.36 7.04
CA GLY A 19 5.38 4.31 8.44
C GLY A 19 3.86 4.30 8.62
N TRP A 20 3.08 4.56 7.56
CA TRP A 20 1.62 4.43 7.58
C TRP A 20 1.20 3.05 7.09
N THR A 21 0.35 2.35 7.84
CA THR A 21 -0.32 1.18 7.29
C THR A 21 -1.37 1.62 6.26
N SER A 22 -1.71 0.73 5.32
CA SER A 22 -2.82 1.00 4.39
C SER A 22 -4.16 1.26 5.12
N HIS A 23 -4.34 0.68 6.31
CA HIS A 23 -5.52 0.90 7.15
C HIS A 23 -5.54 2.27 7.82
N ASP A 24 -4.38 2.80 8.22
CA ASP A 24 -4.28 4.15 8.79
C ASP A 24 -4.67 5.21 7.75
N VAL A 25 -4.25 5.02 6.49
CA VAL A 25 -4.65 5.88 5.37
C VAL A 25 -6.16 5.85 5.15
N VAL A 26 -6.79 4.66 5.21
CA VAL A 26 -8.25 4.54 5.15
C VAL A 26 -8.92 5.27 6.32
N ALA A 27 -8.43 5.07 7.55
CA ALA A 27 -8.98 5.71 8.74
C ALA A 27 -8.89 7.24 8.66
N ARG A 28 -7.74 7.78 8.23
CA ARG A 28 -7.54 9.21 7.99
C ARG A 28 -8.47 9.73 6.90
N SER A 29 -8.60 9.00 5.80
CA SER A 29 -9.45 9.38 4.66
C SER A 29 -10.94 9.44 5.02
N ARG A 30 -11.42 8.57 5.93
CA ARG A 30 -12.80 8.64 6.43
C ARG A 30 -13.11 9.98 7.10
N GLY A 31 -12.16 10.53 7.86
CA GLY A 31 -12.29 11.83 8.51
C GLY A 31 -12.28 12.98 7.49
N VAL A 32 -11.33 12.94 6.55
CA VAL A 32 -11.18 13.98 5.50
C VAL A 32 -12.39 14.02 4.56
N LEU A 33 -12.92 12.85 4.19
CA LEU A 33 -14.02 12.73 3.22
C LEU A 33 -15.40 12.73 3.88
N GLY A 34 -15.48 12.76 5.21
CA GLY A 34 -16.76 12.79 5.93
C GLY A 34 -17.64 11.55 5.73
N THR A 35 -17.06 10.40 5.38
CA THR A 35 -17.81 9.14 5.19
C THR A 35 -17.05 7.95 5.75
N ARG A 36 -17.79 6.97 6.29
CA ARG A 36 -17.21 5.72 6.80
C ARG A 36 -16.95 4.70 5.69
N LYS A 37 -17.60 4.85 4.54
CA LYS A 37 -17.57 3.87 3.45
C LYS A 37 -16.33 4.08 2.57
N VAL A 38 -15.18 3.72 3.12
CA VAL A 38 -13.87 3.82 2.48
C VAL A 38 -13.15 2.47 2.63
N GLY A 39 -12.52 2.01 1.55
CA GLY A 39 -11.64 0.84 1.52
C GLY A 39 -10.54 1.01 0.46
N HIS A 40 -9.53 0.14 0.45
CA HIS A 40 -8.41 0.19 -0.50
C HIS A 40 -8.39 -0.99 -1.47
N SER A 41 -7.72 -0.87 -2.62
CA SER A 41 -7.68 -1.92 -3.65
C SER A 41 -6.51 -2.90 -3.50
N GLY A 42 -5.78 -2.86 -2.41
CA GLY A 42 -4.63 -3.72 -2.15
C GLY A 42 -3.73 -3.11 -1.09
N THR A 43 -3.15 -3.95 -0.24
CA THR A 43 -2.29 -3.48 0.85
C THR A 43 -0.93 -3.10 0.30
N LEU A 44 -0.42 -1.94 0.70
CA LEU A 44 1.00 -1.63 0.73
C LEU A 44 1.52 -1.84 2.14
N ASP A 45 2.72 -2.42 2.24
CA ASP A 45 3.43 -2.59 3.51
C ASP A 45 3.65 -1.24 4.19
N PRO A 46 3.78 -1.20 5.53
CA PRO A 46 3.94 0.05 6.27
C PRO A 46 5.11 0.90 5.77
N ASP A 47 6.24 0.27 5.46
CA ASP A 47 7.47 0.95 5.04
C ASP A 47 7.54 1.20 3.52
N ALA A 48 6.64 0.60 2.74
CA ALA A 48 6.51 0.91 1.32
C ALA A 48 5.88 2.30 1.12
N THR A 49 6.27 2.99 0.06
CA THR A 49 5.64 4.25 -0.38
C THR A 49 4.93 4.05 -1.71
N GLY A 50 4.17 5.05 -2.17
CA GLY A 50 3.61 5.07 -3.51
C GLY A 50 2.11 4.78 -3.54
N VAL A 51 1.64 4.26 -4.68
CA VAL A 51 0.23 4.29 -5.07
C VAL A 51 -0.64 3.36 -4.21
N LEU A 52 -1.49 3.96 -3.37
CA LEU A 52 -2.59 3.31 -2.67
C LEU A 52 -3.93 3.84 -3.20
N VAL A 53 -4.70 2.99 -3.87
CA VAL A 53 -5.99 3.38 -4.43
C VAL A 53 -7.11 3.09 -3.43
N LEU A 54 -7.89 4.13 -3.11
CA LEU A 54 -9.06 4.05 -2.25
C LEU A 54 -10.35 4.15 -3.06
N GLY A 55 -11.34 3.37 -2.65
CA GLY A 55 -12.72 3.49 -3.12
C GLY A 55 -13.55 4.15 -2.03
N VAL A 56 -14.37 5.11 -2.42
CA VAL A 56 -15.22 5.90 -1.53
C VAL A 56 -16.68 5.69 -1.92
N GLY A 57 -17.54 5.49 -0.92
CA GLY A 57 -18.96 5.30 -1.15
C GLY A 57 -19.25 4.06 -2.00
N ARG A 58 -20.08 4.20 -3.02
CA ARG A 58 -20.45 3.15 -3.99
C ARG A 58 -19.26 2.63 -4.79
N ALA A 59 -18.22 3.43 -4.98
CA ALA A 59 -17.02 3.03 -5.73
C ALA A 59 -16.20 1.94 -5.03
N THR A 60 -16.40 1.72 -3.71
CA THR A 60 -15.82 0.56 -3.00
C THR A 60 -16.13 -0.77 -3.66
N ARG A 61 -17.29 -0.88 -4.34
CA ARG A 61 -17.68 -2.09 -5.09
C ARG A 61 -16.75 -2.38 -6.29
N LEU A 62 -16.09 -1.36 -6.83
CA LEU A 62 -15.19 -1.47 -7.97
C LEU A 62 -13.78 -1.94 -7.56
N LEU A 63 -13.43 -1.88 -6.27
CA LEU A 63 -12.08 -2.19 -5.78
C LEU A 63 -11.62 -3.59 -6.18
N ARG A 64 -12.53 -4.58 -6.21
CA ARG A 64 -12.23 -5.95 -6.64
C ARG A 64 -11.60 -6.03 -8.04
N PHE A 65 -11.95 -5.12 -8.93
CA PHE A 65 -11.39 -5.06 -10.29
C PHE A 65 -10.03 -4.39 -10.29
N LEU A 66 -9.84 -3.37 -9.45
CA LEU A 66 -8.56 -2.66 -9.30
C LEU A 66 -7.51 -3.51 -8.60
N THR A 67 -7.91 -4.38 -7.67
CA THR A 67 -7.01 -5.31 -6.98
C THR A 67 -6.33 -6.29 -7.93
N ALA A 68 -7.03 -6.70 -8.99
CA ALA A 68 -6.54 -7.65 -9.98
C ALA A 68 -5.64 -7.02 -11.06
N LEU A 69 -5.51 -5.69 -11.08
CA LEU A 69 -4.64 -5.01 -12.03
C LEU A 69 -3.16 -5.30 -11.72
N PRO A 70 -2.31 -5.34 -12.75
CA PRO A 70 -0.87 -5.44 -12.54
C PRO A 70 -0.35 -4.24 -11.74
N LYS A 71 0.68 -4.49 -10.95
CA LYS A 71 1.35 -3.49 -10.12
C LYS A 71 2.83 -3.53 -10.42
N GLU A 72 3.43 -2.36 -10.43
CA GLU A 72 4.86 -2.19 -10.63
C GLU A 72 5.47 -1.62 -9.36
N TYR A 73 6.64 -2.15 -8.99
CA TYR A 73 7.36 -1.77 -7.78
C TYR A 73 8.81 -1.48 -8.15
N THR A 74 9.35 -0.42 -7.56
CA THR A 74 10.79 -0.17 -7.52
C THR A 74 11.26 -0.39 -6.09
N GLY A 75 12.30 -1.20 -5.92
CA GLY A 75 12.82 -1.56 -4.61
C GLY A 75 14.30 -1.89 -4.65
N ARG A 76 14.92 -1.92 -3.47
CA ARG A 76 16.29 -2.37 -3.28
C ARG A 76 16.27 -3.67 -2.49
N VAL A 77 16.99 -4.66 -3.00
CA VAL A 77 17.23 -5.93 -2.30
C VAL A 77 18.66 -5.95 -1.80
N ILE A 78 18.86 -6.37 -0.55
CA ILE A 78 20.19 -6.63 0.02
C ILE A 78 20.39 -8.13 0.01
N LEU A 79 21.38 -8.60 -0.72
CA LEU A 79 21.68 -10.02 -0.85
C LEU A 79 22.62 -10.46 0.26
N GLY A 80 22.35 -11.61 0.86
CA GLY A 80 23.16 -12.20 1.95
C GLY A 80 22.69 -11.85 3.35
N THR A 81 21.65 -11.04 3.52
CA THR A 81 21.03 -10.75 4.82
C THR A 81 19.63 -11.34 4.87
N GLU A 82 19.33 -12.12 5.90
CA GLU A 82 17.98 -12.59 6.21
C GLU A 82 17.42 -11.79 7.39
N THR A 83 16.15 -11.41 7.31
CA THR A 83 15.44 -10.70 8.39
C THR A 83 14.15 -11.42 8.76
N SER A 84 13.69 -11.25 10.00
CA SER A 84 12.51 -11.92 10.54
C SER A 84 11.18 -11.59 9.83
N THR A 85 11.14 -10.46 9.11
CA THR A 85 9.97 -9.97 8.37
C THR A 85 10.13 -10.05 6.85
N LEU A 86 11.28 -10.53 6.37
CA LEU A 86 11.65 -10.57 4.95
C LEU A 86 11.78 -9.18 4.28
N ASP A 87 11.87 -8.13 5.08
CA ASP A 87 12.13 -6.76 4.65
C ASP A 87 13.08 -6.04 5.62
N ALA A 88 13.31 -4.74 5.41
CA ALA A 88 14.24 -3.95 6.21
C ALA A 88 13.74 -3.61 7.62
N SER A 89 12.47 -3.92 7.95
CA SER A 89 11.86 -3.59 9.26
C SER A 89 12.15 -4.63 10.34
N GLY A 90 12.50 -5.86 9.93
CA GLY A 90 12.75 -6.98 10.83
C GLY A 90 14.17 -7.05 11.38
N GLU A 91 14.34 -7.85 12.42
CA GLU A 91 15.64 -8.16 13.01
C GLU A 91 16.43 -9.10 12.08
N VAL A 92 17.74 -8.90 11.97
CA VAL A 92 18.62 -9.78 11.20
C VAL A 92 18.68 -11.16 11.87
N THR A 93 18.28 -12.20 11.14
CA THR A 93 18.28 -13.59 11.62
C THR A 93 19.49 -14.37 11.14
N ALA A 94 20.06 -14.01 9.98
CA ALA A 94 21.26 -14.64 9.43
C ALA A 94 22.01 -13.69 8.48
N VAL A 95 23.31 -13.94 8.34
CA VAL A 95 24.18 -13.30 7.33
C VAL A 95 24.97 -14.38 6.60
N HIS A 96 25.01 -14.29 5.28
CA HIS A 96 25.63 -15.25 4.38
C HIS A 96 26.75 -14.60 3.56
N ASP A 97 27.81 -15.35 3.31
CA ASP A 97 28.85 -14.92 2.38
C ASP A 97 28.32 -14.94 0.94
N MET A 98 28.34 -13.78 0.30
CA MET A 98 27.92 -13.58 -1.08
C MET A 98 29.10 -13.24 -2.01
N SER A 99 30.34 -13.44 -1.57
CA SER A 99 31.55 -13.10 -2.34
C SER A 99 31.64 -13.82 -3.70
N ALA A 100 31.06 -15.03 -3.81
CA ALA A 100 31.00 -15.80 -5.04
C ALA A 100 29.75 -15.51 -5.89
N LEU A 101 28.86 -14.62 -5.45
CA LEU A 101 27.63 -14.31 -6.15
C LEU A 101 27.90 -13.35 -7.31
N TRP A 102 27.33 -13.66 -8.47
CA TRP A 102 27.31 -12.76 -9.62
C TRP A 102 25.89 -12.66 -10.16
N ILE A 103 25.48 -11.45 -10.52
CA ILE A 103 24.16 -11.17 -11.11
C ILE A 103 24.38 -10.80 -12.57
N ARG A 104 23.71 -11.51 -13.48
CA ARG A 104 23.62 -11.11 -14.88
C ARG A 104 22.32 -10.36 -15.09
N THR A 105 22.41 -9.07 -15.38
CA THR A 105 21.28 -8.34 -15.96
C THR A 105 21.24 -8.60 -17.46
N ARG A 106 20.04 -8.66 -18.06
CA ARG A 106 19.89 -8.76 -19.52
C ARG A 106 20.21 -7.44 -20.20
#